data_AF-A0AAD8IML5-F1
#
_entry.id   AF-A0AAD8IML5-F1
#
_cell.length_a   1.000
_cell.length_b   1.000
_cell.length_c   1.000
_cell.angle_alpha   90.00
_cell.angle_beta   90.00
_cell.angle_gamma   90.00
#
_symmetry.space_group_name_H-M   'P 1'
#
loop_
_entity.id
_entity.type
_entity.pdbx_description
1 polymer ?
#
loop_
_entity_poly.entity_id
_entity_poly.type
_entity_poly.pdbx_seq_one_letter_code
_entity_poly.pdbx_strand_id
1 'polypeptide(L)'
;MAGNIDEGSIYVMSNFYTKEATGSLKPVSSKILINFSPSTTVQKLTEDDFMIPLHKFEFVDLGDLFSIASKCPNDEYPEYSTVIIGVVEDFEHVSSIKTKFGQMNIVKFRITDGRNSHKVTIWGDLAVKAKNDYNKTVETPVIAIVTSTRLKTYKKKRYRIAILAEDSSEAYNFILMDSATRHLTSMTATKMQSEMLKAS
;
A
#
# COMPACT_ATOMS: atom_id res chain seq x y z
N MET A 1 -18.14 -23.00 -8.89
CA MET A 1 -18.36 -21.56 -9.14
C MET A 1 -17.84 -20.81 -7.93
N ALA A 2 -16.66 -20.20 -8.03
CA ALA A 2 -16.25 -19.22 -7.02
C ALA A 2 -17.07 -17.97 -7.30
N GLY A 3 -17.95 -17.58 -6.37
CA GLY A 3 -18.66 -16.31 -6.47
C GLY A 3 -17.64 -15.17 -6.51
N ASN A 4 -17.91 -14.13 -7.31
CA ASN A 4 -17.08 -12.93 -7.33
C ASN A 4 -17.06 -12.34 -5.91
N ILE A 5 -15.86 -12.21 -5.35
CA ILE A 5 -15.63 -11.46 -4.12
C ILE A 5 -15.28 -10.04 -4.58
N ASP A 6 -16.16 -9.11 -4.26
CA ASP A 6 -15.95 -7.68 -4.50
C ASP A 6 -15.21 -7.05 -3.32
N GLU A 7 -14.25 -6.18 -3.60
CA GLU A 7 -13.59 -5.35 -2.60
C GLU A 7 -14.61 -4.42 -1.88
N GLY A 8 -14.35 -4.11 -0.61
CA GLY A 8 -15.19 -3.22 0.21
C GLY A 8 -16.50 -3.85 0.70
N SER A 9 -16.78 -5.11 0.32
CA SER A 9 -17.96 -5.85 0.77
C SER A 9 -17.62 -6.81 1.92
N ILE A 10 -18.61 -7.07 2.79
CA ILE A 10 -18.48 -7.98 3.92
C ILE A 10 -19.02 -9.36 3.54
N TYR A 11 -18.32 -10.42 3.95
CA TYR A 11 -18.70 -11.80 3.65
C TYR A 11 -18.60 -12.69 4.88
N VAL A 12 -19.55 -13.62 5.00
CA VAL A 12 -19.40 -14.80 5.86
C VAL A 12 -18.77 -15.90 5.02
N MET A 13 -17.60 -16.37 5.45
CA MET A 13 -16.89 -17.48 4.83
C MET A 13 -16.88 -18.68 5.77
N SER A 14 -17.14 -19.87 5.25
CA SER A 14 -17.05 -21.12 6.03
C SER A 14 -16.51 -22.27 5.20
N ASN A 15 -16.09 -23.36 5.85
CA ASN A 15 -15.50 -24.56 5.22
C ASN A 15 -14.23 -24.29 4.39
N PHE A 16 -13.48 -23.25 4.75
CA PHE A 16 -12.11 -23.04 4.29
C PHE A 16 -11.13 -23.83 5.16
N TYR A 17 -9.88 -23.96 4.72
CA TYR A 17 -8.81 -24.51 5.54
C TYR A 17 -7.67 -23.50 5.67
N THR A 18 -6.90 -23.63 6.74
CA THR A 18 -5.78 -22.75 7.04
C THR A 18 -4.44 -23.44 6.78
N LYS A 19 -3.45 -22.68 6.33
CA LYS A 19 -2.05 -23.11 6.21
C LYS A 19 -1.12 -22.07 6.82
N GLU A 20 0.13 -22.46 7.05
CA GLU A 20 1.17 -21.51 7.41
C GLU A 20 1.43 -20.52 6.26
N ALA A 21 1.64 -19.25 6.62
CA ALA A 21 1.89 -18.18 5.67
C ALA A 21 3.31 -18.26 5.09
N THR A 22 3.41 -18.70 3.84
CA THR A 22 4.66 -18.81 3.09
C THR A 22 4.71 -17.79 1.95
N GLY A 23 5.89 -17.54 1.39
CA GLY A 23 6.11 -16.59 0.30
C GLY A 23 6.70 -15.26 0.73
N SER A 24 6.95 -14.39 -0.26
CA SER A 24 7.47 -13.03 -0.09
C SER A 24 6.38 -11.99 -0.31
N LEU A 25 6.63 -10.75 0.11
CA LEU A 25 5.69 -9.62 0.02
C LEU A 25 4.38 -9.85 0.76
N LYS A 26 4.42 -10.58 1.89
CA LYS A 26 3.23 -10.78 2.73
C LYS A 26 2.71 -9.41 3.19
N PRO A 27 1.43 -9.08 2.95
CA PRO A 27 0.87 -7.77 3.27
C PRO A 27 0.55 -7.59 4.76
N VAL A 28 0.52 -8.69 5.51
CA VAL A 28 0.20 -8.71 6.95
C VAL A 28 1.15 -9.67 7.68
N SER A 29 1.36 -9.39 8.96
CA SER A 29 2.20 -10.21 9.84
C SER A 29 1.60 -11.56 10.26
N SER A 30 0.36 -11.86 9.83
CA SER A 30 -0.31 -13.14 10.12
C SER A 30 0.52 -14.33 9.64
N LYS A 31 0.70 -15.31 10.52
CA LYS A 31 1.31 -16.61 10.19
C LYS A 31 0.33 -17.58 9.53
N ILE A 32 -0.93 -17.18 9.34
CA ILE A 32 -2.00 -18.04 8.86
C ILE A 32 -2.55 -17.48 7.53
N LEU A 33 -2.60 -18.35 6.52
CA LEU A 33 -3.29 -18.12 5.25
C LEU A 33 -4.59 -18.91 5.22
N ILE A 34 -5.67 -18.28 4.76
CA ILE A 34 -6.92 -18.95 4.40
C ILE A 34 -6.79 -19.45 2.96
N ASN A 35 -7.09 -20.71 2.74
CA ASN A 35 -7.17 -21.32 1.42
C ASN A 35 -8.58 -21.84 1.17
N PHE A 36 -9.07 -21.57 -0.03
CA PHE A 36 -10.37 -22.08 -0.46
C PHE A 36 -10.26 -23.54 -0.91
N SER A 37 -11.28 -24.30 -0.58
CA SER A 37 -11.52 -25.66 -1.04
C SER A 37 -12.81 -25.68 -1.87
N PRO A 38 -13.10 -26.78 -2.59
CA PRO A 38 -14.40 -26.96 -3.24
C PRO A 38 -15.60 -26.92 -2.26
N SER A 39 -15.38 -27.13 -0.96
CA SER A 39 -16.42 -27.06 0.07
C SER A 39 -16.58 -25.67 0.69
N THR A 40 -15.69 -24.72 0.39
CA THR A 40 -15.75 -23.36 0.92
C THR A 40 -17.01 -22.65 0.43
N THR A 41 -17.73 -22.04 1.37
CA THR A 41 -18.88 -21.19 1.07
C THR A 41 -18.55 -19.73 1.38
N VAL A 42 -19.05 -18.83 0.55
CA VAL A 42 -18.85 -17.37 0.67
C VAL A 42 -20.21 -16.72 0.46
N GLN A 43 -20.71 -16.03 1.49
CA GLN A 43 -22.00 -15.36 1.45
C GLN A 43 -21.80 -13.87 1.71
N LYS A 44 -22.20 -13.03 0.75
CA LYS A 44 -22.17 -11.57 0.90
C LYS A 44 -23.21 -11.14 1.93
N LEU A 45 -22.82 -10.30 2.87
CA LEU A 45 -23.71 -9.68 3.82
C LEU A 45 -24.23 -8.36 3.24
N THR A 46 -25.53 -8.14 3.39
CA THR A 46 -26.22 -6.91 2.95
C THR A 46 -26.53 -5.97 4.11
N GLU A 47 -26.34 -6.43 5.34
CA GLU A 47 -26.56 -5.67 6.57
C GLU A 47 -25.27 -4.94 6.98
N ASP A 48 -25.41 -3.68 7.38
CA ASP A 48 -24.31 -2.75 7.65
C ASP A 48 -24.02 -2.61 9.17
N ASP A 49 -24.61 -3.49 10.00
CA ASP A 49 -24.53 -3.45 11.46
C ASP A 49 -23.20 -4.00 12.03
N PHE A 50 -22.21 -4.23 11.17
CA PHE A 50 -20.92 -4.77 11.56
C PHE A 50 -19.89 -3.65 11.77
N MET A 51 -19.32 -3.58 12.97
CA MET A 51 -18.18 -2.71 13.27
C MET A 51 -16.85 -3.30 12.74
N ILE A 52 -16.81 -3.67 11.45
CA ILE A 52 -15.58 -4.15 10.79
C ILE A 52 -14.92 -2.94 10.10
N PRO A 53 -13.67 -2.57 10.48
CA PRO A 53 -12.95 -1.51 9.80
C PRO A 53 -12.73 -1.82 8.31
N LEU A 54 -13.05 -0.87 7.43
CA LEU A 54 -12.87 -1.02 5.98
C LEU A 54 -11.41 -1.26 5.60
N HIS A 55 -10.48 -0.64 6.33
CA HIS A 55 -9.05 -0.77 6.11
C HIS A 55 -8.31 -1.05 7.41
N LYS A 56 -7.30 -1.92 7.35
CA LYS A 56 -6.34 -2.16 8.41
C LYS A 56 -4.93 -2.01 7.85
N PHE A 57 -4.13 -1.14 8.46
CA PHE A 57 -2.74 -0.93 8.11
C PHE A 57 -1.82 -1.29 9.27
N GLU A 58 -0.71 -1.97 8.97
CA GLU A 58 0.38 -2.20 9.93
C GLU A 58 1.51 -1.21 9.61
N PHE A 59 1.35 0.04 10.08
CA PHE A 59 2.31 1.11 9.80
C PHE A 59 3.66 0.87 10.48
N VAL A 60 4.71 1.18 9.74
CA VAL A 60 6.08 1.17 10.21
C VAL A 60 6.56 2.61 10.41
N ASP A 61 7.20 2.87 11.55
CA ASP A 61 7.82 4.15 11.86
C ASP A 61 8.96 4.45 10.85
N LEU A 62 9.04 5.69 10.38
CA LEU A 62 10.05 6.09 9.41
C LEU A 62 11.47 5.93 9.99
N GLY A 63 11.67 6.06 11.30
CA GLY A 63 12.94 5.80 11.98
C GLY A 63 13.40 4.34 11.94
N ASP A 64 12.45 3.40 11.88
CA ASP A 64 12.74 1.96 11.92
C ASP A 64 13.08 1.36 10.56
N LEU A 65 12.82 2.09 9.46
CA LEU A 65 13.05 1.61 8.09
C LEU A 65 14.50 1.14 7.87
N PHE A 66 15.50 1.79 8.49
CA PHE A 66 16.90 1.36 8.38
C PHE A 66 17.10 -0.03 8.97
N SER A 67 16.59 -0.23 10.19
CA SER A 67 16.74 -1.48 10.94
C SER A 67 16.06 -2.64 10.21
N ILE A 68 14.87 -2.39 9.67
CA ILE A 68 14.07 -3.38 8.93
C ILE A 68 14.77 -3.75 7.62
N ALA A 69 15.18 -2.76 6.82
CA ALA A 69 15.88 -3.01 5.57
C ALA A 69 17.20 -3.76 5.78
N SER A 70 17.94 -3.45 6.85
CA SER A 70 19.24 -4.09 7.15
C SER A 70 19.12 -5.55 7.58
N LYS A 71 17.96 -5.92 8.15
CA LYS A 71 17.67 -7.31 8.54
C LYS A 71 17.14 -8.15 7.37
N CYS A 72 16.85 -7.54 6.23
CA CYS A 72 16.32 -8.24 5.07
C CYS A 72 17.47 -8.78 4.21
N PRO A 73 17.70 -10.10 4.16
CA PRO A 73 18.81 -10.67 3.39
C PRO A 73 18.60 -10.55 1.87
N ASN A 74 17.36 -10.37 1.43
CA ASN A 74 16.98 -10.20 0.03
C ASN A 74 16.07 -8.97 -0.12
N ASP A 75 16.62 -7.87 -0.64
CA ASP A 75 15.89 -6.62 -0.88
C ASP A 75 15.01 -6.66 -2.14
N GLU A 76 15.16 -7.70 -2.98
CA GLU A 76 14.35 -7.93 -4.16
C GLU A 76 13.01 -8.59 -3.80
N TYR A 77 13.05 -9.54 -2.84
CA TYR A 77 11.92 -10.32 -2.35
C TYR A 77 11.85 -10.34 -0.82
N PRO A 78 11.53 -9.19 -0.17
CA PRO A 78 11.38 -9.17 1.28
C PRO A 78 10.23 -10.06 1.72
N GLU A 79 10.33 -10.63 2.92
CA GLU A 79 9.29 -11.52 3.46
C GLU A 79 7.95 -10.79 3.65
N TYR A 80 7.99 -9.54 4.10
CA TYR A 80 6.83 -8.69 4.31
C TYR A 80 6.92 -7.42 3.45
N SER A 81 5.77 -6.94 2.99
CA SER A 81 5.68 -5.60 2.42
C SER A 81 5.55 -4.57 3.54
N THR A 82 6.10 -3.37 3.34
CA THR A 82 6.09 -2.31 4.37
C THR A 82 5.02 -1.28 4.05
N VAL A 83 4.27 -0.85 5.07
CA VAL A 83 3.32 0.27 4.97
C VAL A 83 3.86 1.45 5.78
N ILE A 84 3.89 2.64 5.19
CA ILE A 84 4.35 3.87 5.85
C ILE A 84 3.35 5.00 5.65
N ILE A 85 3.43 5.99 6.53
CA ILE A 85 2.63 7.22 6.45
C ILE A 85 3.52 8.43 6.74
N GLY A 86 3.22 9.56 6.11
CA GLY A 86 3.90 10.81 6.40
C GLY A 86 3.53 11.94 5.45
N VAL A 87 4.09 13.11 5.71
CA VAL A 87 3.94 14.31 4.90
C VAL A 87 4.80 14.20 3.65
N VAL A 88 4.22 14.55 2.51
CA VAL A 88 4.87 14.59 1.20
C VAL A 88 5.58 15.93 1.02
N GLU A 89 6.87 15.85 0.71
CA GLU A 89 7.74 16.99 0.39
C GLU A 89 8.48 16.74 -0.93
N ASP A 90 8.98 17.81 -1.57
CA ASP A 90 9.87 17.72 -2.74
C ASP A 90 9.35 16.81 -3.87
N PHE A 91 8.06 16.91 -4.24
CA PHE A 91 7.47 16.05 -5.29
C PHE A 91 7.99 16.42 -6.68
N GLU A 92 8.93 15.61 -7.19
CA GLU A 92 9.64 15.82 -8.45
C GLU A 92 8.71 15.72 -9.68
N HIS A 93 9.24 16.06 -10.85
CA HIS A 93 8.56 15.78 -12.12
C HIS A 93 8.69 14.31 -12.51
N VAL A 94 7.72 13.82 -13.28
CA VAL A 94 7.84 12.50 -13.91
C VAL A 94 9.01 12.55 -14.88
N SER A 95 9.89 11.56 -14.79
CA SER A 95 11.01 11.36 -15.70
C SER A 95 10.95 9.96 -16.29
N SER A 96 11.50 9.78 -17.48
CA SER A 96 11.54 8.48 -18.15
C SER A 96 12.96 7.93 -18.12
N ILE A 97 13.13 6.69 -17.68
CA ILE A 97 14.43 6.04 -17.61
C ILE A 97 14.43 4.71 -18.37
N LYS A 98 15.55 4.39 -19.01
CA LYS A 98 15.74 3.10 -19.67
C LYS A 98 16.14 2.05 -18.65
N THR A 99 15.32 1.02 -18.51
CA THR A 99 15.59 -0.15 -17.67
C THR A 99 15.89 -1.37 -18.55
N LYS A 100 16.28 -2.49 -17.92
CA LYS A 100 16.43 -3.78 -18.62
C LYS A 100 15.11 -4.27 -19.26
N PHE A 101 13.97 -3.82 -18.72
CA PHE A 101 12.62 -4.19 -19.15
C PHE A 101 12.01 -3.18 -20.12
N GLY A 102 12.81 -2.22 -20.60
CA GLY A 102 12.34 -1.14 -21.46
C GLY A 102 12.25 0.20 -20.72
N GLN A 103 11.62 1.16 -21.38
CA GLN A 103 11.49 2.51 -20.87
C GLN A 103 10.39 2.57 -19.80
N MET A 104 10.72 3.13 -18.63
CA MET A 104 9.80 3.24 -17.51
C MET A 104 9.73 4.67 -17.00
N ASN A 105 8.53 5.13 -16.70
CA ASN A 105 8.31 6.40 -16.02
C ASN A 105 8.60 6.25 -14.54
N ILE A 106 9.21 7.27 -13.95
CA ILE A 106 9.48 7.36 -12.53
C ILE A 106 9.13 8.75 -12.00
N VAL A 107 8.67 8.80 -10.76
CA VAL A 107 8.58 10.05 -10.01
C VAL A 107 9.06 9.81 -8.59
N LYS A 108 9.58 10.86 -7.96
CA LYS A 108 10.16 10.78 -6.64
C LYS A 108 9.65 11.92 -5.78
N PHE A 109 9.56 11.66 -4.49
CA PHE A 109 9.24 12.66 -3.48
C PHE A 109 9.92 12.25 -2.17
N ARG A 110 9.88 13.11 -1.16
CA ARG A 110 10.28 12.79 0.21
C ARG A 110 9.04 12.60 1.07
N ILE A 111 9.09 11.61 1.94
CA ILE A 111 8.09 11.40 2.97
C ILE A 111 8.73 11.65 4.33
N THR A 112 8.05 12.41 5.20
CA THR A 112 8.56 12.81 6.52
C THR A 112 7.50 12.69 7.62
N ASP A 113 7.93 12.31 8.82
CA ASP A 113 7.14 12.36 10.06
C ASP A 113 7.51 13.59 10.93
N GLY A 114 8.35 14.48 10.39
CA GLY A 114 8.92 15.63 11.08
C GLY A 114 10.27 15.36 11.77
N ARG A 115 10.64 14.10 11.99
CA ARG A 115 11.93 13.68 12.58
C ARG A 115 12.82 12.95 11.57
N ASN A 116 12.23 12.02 10.84
CA ASN A 116 12.86 11.16 9.86
C ASN A 116 12.28 11.46 8.48
N SER A 117 13.14 11.48 7.46
CA SER A 117 12.73 11.76 6.08
C SER A 117 13.40 10.80 5.11
N HIS A 118 12.59 10.19 4.24
CA HIS A 118 13.04 9.17 3.29
C HIS A 118 12.58 9.49 1.88
N LYS A 119 13.37 9.06 0.88
CA LYS A 119 13.03 9.25 -0.52
C LYS A 119 12.14 8.12 -1.01
N VAL A 120 11.04 8.47 -1.64
CA VAL A 120 10.15 7.54 -2.34
C VAL A 120 10.40 7.64 -3.85
N THR A 121 10.30 6.51 -4.55
CA THR A 121 10.39 6.37 -6.00
C THR A 121 9.24 5.49 -6.47
N ILE A 122 8.31 6.09 -7.19
CA ILE A 122 7.22 5.40 -7.86
C ILE A 122 7.63 5.10 -9.29
N TRP A 123 7.22 3.95 -9.81
CA TRP A 123 7.55 3.47 -11.15
C TRP A 123 6.29 3.23 -11.99
N GLY A 124 6.46 3.22 -13.32
CA GLY A 124 5.44 2.85 -14.28
C GLY A 124 4.31 3.89 -14.38
N ASP A 125 3.12 3.42 -14.73
CA ASP A 125 1.94 4.27 -14.91
C ASP A 125 1.50 4.93 -13.60
N LEU A 126 1.76 4.26 -12.48
CA LEU A 126 1.52 4.81 -11.15
C LEU A 126 2.32 6.10 -10.91
N ALA A 127 3.49 6.25 -11.54
CA ALA A 127 4.27 7.48 -11.42
C ALA A 127 3.56 8.68 -12.05
N VAL A 128 2.92 8.45 -13.20
CA VAL A 128 2.15 9.48 -13.92
C VAL A 128 0.88 9.81 -13.13
N LYS A 129 0.15 8.78 -12.68
CA LYS A 129 -1.07 8.93 -11.86
C LYS A 129 -0.78 9.70 -10.58
N ALA A 130 0.19 9.26 -9.78
CA ALA A 130 0.55 9.93 -8.54
C ALA A 130 0.96 11.41 -8.76
N LYS A 131 1.66 11.73 -9.86
CA LYS A 131 1.99 13.13 -10.15
C LYS A 131 0.77 13.95 -10.54
N ASN A 132 -0.07 13.42 -11.41
CA ASN A 132 -1.36 14.05 -11.73
C ASN A 132 -2.17 14.24 -10.45
N ASP A 133 -2.09 13.28 -9.54
CA ASP A 133 -2.91 13.29 -8.35
C ASP A 133 -2.49 14.38 -7.38
N TYR A 134 -1.18 14.43 -7.14
CA TYR A 134 -0.52 15.48 -6.38
C TYR A 134 -0.81 16.88 -6.97
N ASN A 135 -0.75 17.03 -8.30
CA ASN A 135 -0.97 18.33 -8.94
C ASN A 135 -2.41 18.86 -8.82
N LYS A 136 -3.41 17.99 -8.66
CA LYS A 136 -4.81 18.42 -8.44
C LYS A 136 -5.11 18.74 -6.98
N THR A 137 -4.19 18.42 -6.07
CA THR A 137 -4.40 18.60 -4.63
C THR A 137 -4.24 20.09 -4.28
N VAL A 138 -5.26 20.65 -3.64
CA VAL A 138 -5.30 22.07 -3.23
C VAL A 138 -4.94 22.23 -1.76
N GLU A 139 -5.18 21.19 -0.95
CA GLU A 139 -4.94 21.20 0.49
C GLU A 139 -3.49 20.82 0.82
N THR A 140 -2.90 21.55 1.76
CA THR A 140 -1.53 21.33 2.23
C THR A 140 -1.50 21.29 3.77
N PRO A 141 -0.66 20.45 4.39
CA PRO A 141 0.29 19.52 3.77
C PRO A 141 -0.38 18.28 3.17
N VAL A 142 0.20 17.73 2.11
CA VAL A 142 -0.25 16.46 1.51
C VAL A 142 0.27 15.30 2.35
N ILE A 143 -0.61 14.43 2.84
CA ILE A 143 -0.26 13.22 3.59
C ILE A 143 -0.37 12.02 2.65
N ALA A 144 0.66 11.17 2.61
CA ALA A 144 0.65 9.92 1.85
C ALA A 144 0.67 8.71 2.78
N ILE A 145 -0.22 7.75 2.52
CA ILE A 145 -0.14 6.39 3.03
C ILE A 145 0.39 5.52 1.92
N VAL A 146 1.57 4.94 2.10
CA VAL A 146 2.25 4.19 1.07
C VAL A 146 2.26 2.72 1.45
N THR A 147 1.51 1.90 0.72
CA THR A 147 1.38 0.46 0.95
C THR A 147 2.31 -0.35 0.05
N SER A 148 2.40 -1.65 0.33
CA SER A 148 3.14 -2.66 -0.44
C SER A 148 4.54 -2.24 -0.88
N THR A 149 5.25 -1.52 0.00
CA THR A 149 6.52 -0.91 -0.37
C THR A 149 7.69 -1.87 -0.23
N ARG A 150 8.67 -1.71 -1.13
CA ARG A 150 9.98 -2.36 -1.03
C ARG A 150 11.02 -1.35 -0.53
N LEU A 151 11.72 -1.73 0.53
CA LEU A 151 12.81 -0.94 1.09
C LEU A 151 14.12 -1.26 0.36
N LYS A 152 14.73 -0.26 -0.27
CA LYS A 152 16.07 -0.40 -0.87
C LYS A 152 17.08 0.53 -0.24
N THR A 153 18.24 -0.03 0.11
CA THR A 153 19.39 0.73 0.62
C THR A 153 20.22 1.24 -0.55
N TYR A 154 20.34 2.56 -0.71
CA TYR A 154 21.24 3.16 -1.70
C TYR A 154 22.50 3.72 -1.04
N LYS A 155 23.69 3.31 -1.54
CA LYS A 155 25.02 3.75 -1.06
C LYS A 155 25.20 3.67 0.47
N LYS A 156 24.62 2.66 1.12
CA LYS A 156 24.71 2.40 2.59
C LYS A 156 24.30 3.56 3.51
N LYS A 157 23.61 4.61 3.02
CA LYS A 157 23.27 5.81 3.82
C LYS A 157 21.92 6.49 3.51
N ARG A 158 21.24 6.19 2.41
CA ARG A 158 19.94 6.81 2.06
C ARG A 158 18.99 5.78 1.44
N TYR A 159 17.74 5.74 1.88
CA TYR A 159 16.74 4.81 1.37
C TYR A 159 16.02 5.35 0.14
N ARG A 160 15.68 4.43 -0.76
CA ARG A 160 14.66 4.63 -1.80
C ARG A 160 13.55 3.62 -1.56
N ILE A 161 12.36 4.12 -1.30
CA ILE A 161 11.14 3.32 -1.23
C ILE A 161 10.67 3.11 -2.67
N ALA A 162 10.70 1.89 -3.18
CA ALA A 162 10.30 1.59 -4.56
C ALA A 162 8.88 1.02 -4.59
N ILE A 163 8.04 1.62 -5.42
CA ILE A 163 6.63 1.21 -5.55
C ILE A 163 6.35 0.86 -7.01
N LEU A 164 5.88 -0.36 -7.21
CA LEU A 164 5.52 -0.91 -8.51
C LEU A 164 4.01 -1.16 -8.48
N ALA A 165 3.22 -0.41 -9.24
CA ALA A 165 1.82 -0.74 -9.51
C ALA A 165 1.39 -0.33 -10.93
N GLU A 166 0.42 -1.07 -11.48
CA GLU A 166 -0.19 -0.87 -12.79
C GLU A 166 -1.73 -0.84 -12.63
N ASP A 167 -2.37 -0.02 -13.47
CA ASP A 167 -3.79 0.02 -13.86
C ASP A 167 -4.87 0.82 -13.06
N SER A 168 -6.06 0.96 -13.66
CA SER A 168 -6.85 2.17 -13.94
C SER A 168 -8.21 2.25 -13.21
N SER A 169 -8.47 3.42 -12.61
CA SER A 169 -9.77 4.09 -12.43
C SER A 169 -9.58 5.26 -11.44
N GLU A 170 -10.43 6.28 -11.53
CA GLU A 170 -10.27 7.60 -10.90
C GLU A 170 -10.96 7.70 -9.51
N ALA A 171 -10.26 8.21 -8.49
CA ALA A 171 -10.70 9.23 -7.50
C ALA A 171 -9.73 9.36 -6.29
N TYR A 172 -9.54 10.59 -5.79
CA TYR A 172 -8.52 11.09 -4.83
C TYR A 172 -9.04 10.99 -3.38
N ASN A 173 -8.29 10.78 -2.28
CA ASN A 173 -7.20 11.59 -1.69
C ASN A 173 -6.28 10.73 -0.78
N PHE A 174 -6.01 9.48 -1.18
CA PHE A 174 -4.93 8.67 -0.59
C PHE A 174 -4.22 7.94 -1.73
N ILE A 175 -2.89 8.08 -1.81
CA ILE A 175 -2.10 7.29 -2.77
C ILE A 175 -1.83 5.92 -2.14
N LEU A 176 -2.86 5.08 -2.04
CA LEU A 176 -2.70 3.67 -1.68
C LEU A 176 -2.05 2.94 -2.85
N MET A 177 -0.96 2.24 -2.58
CA MET A 177 -0.15 1.61 -3.62
C MET A 177 0.01 0.14 -3.30
N ASP A 178 -0.99 -0.66 -3.63
CA ASP A 178 -0.92 -2.11 -3.44
C ASP A 178 -0.44 -2.83 -4.70
N SER A 179 0.65 -3.60 -4.58
CA SER A 179 1.14 -4.48 -5.66
C SER A 179 0.42 -5.82 -5.74
N ALA A 180 -0.43 -6.17 -4.76
CA ALA A 180 -1.08 -7.48 -4.67
C ALA A 180 -2.55 -7.49 -5.12
N THR A 181 -3.30 -6.38 -5.01
CA THR A 181 -4.77 -6.41 -5.17
C THR A 181 -5.37 -5.55 -6.30
N ARG A 182 -4.57 -4.78 -7.07
CA ARG A 182 -5.05 -4.04 -8.27
C ARG A 182 -6.30 -3.15 -8.02
N HIS A 183 -6.42 -2.49 -6.87
CA HIS A 183 -7.52 -1.56 -6.62
C HIS A 183 -7.08 -0.24 -5.96
N LEU A 184 -7.87 0.81 -6.19
CA LEU A 184 -7.69 2.21 -5.76
C LEU A 184 -9.04 2.74 -5.25
N THR A 185 -9.11 3.22 -4.00
CA THR A 185 -10.36 3.70 -3.35
C THR A 185 -10.15 5.03 -2.60
N SER A 186 -11.18 5.88 -2.57
CA SER A 186 -11.12 7.31 -2.19
C SER A 186 -11.82 7.64 -0.87
N MET A 187 -11.14 8.37 0.03
CA MET A 187 -11.74 9.01 1.23
C MET A 187 -10.99 10.29 1.63
N THR A 188 -11.66 11.24 2.32
CA THR A 188 -11.07 12.50 2.84
C THR A 188 -10.50 12.29 4.25
N ALA A 189 -9.41 12.96 4.63
CA ALA A 189 -8.81 12.88 5.96
C ALA A 189 -9.79 13.18 7.12
N THR A 190 -10.72 14.11 6.91
CA THR A 190 -11.81 14.43 7.86
C THR A 190 -12.79 13.26 8.05
N LYS A 191 -13.00 12.47 6.99
CA LYS A 191 -13.85 11.28 6.99
C LYS A 191 -13.13 10.11 7.70
N MET A 192 -11.83 9.95 7.45
CA MET A 192 -10.96 8.98 8.12
C MET A 192 -10.88 9.21 9.64
N GLN A 193 -10.74 10.45 10.10
CA GLN A 193 -10.80 10.79 11.53
C GLN A 193 -12.17 10.49 12.14
N SER A 194 -13.26 10.81 11.43
CA SER A 194 -14.62 10.55 11.92
C SER A 194 -14.93 9.04 12.06
N GLU A 195 -14.30 8.20 11.25
CA GLU A 195 -14.44 6.74 11.31
C GLU A 195 -13.54 6.12 12.39
N MET A 196 -12.33 6.65 12.60
CA MET A 196 -11.47 6.23 13.72
C MET A 196 -12.06 6.60 15.09
N LEU A 197 -12.75 7.75 15.20
CA LEU A 197 -13.43 8.18 16.43
C LEU A 197 -14.75 7.48 16.71
N LYS A 198 -15.44 6.94 15.68
CA LYS A 198 -16.66 6.11 15.87
C LYS A 198 -16.35 4.67 16.30
N ALA A 199 -15.08 4.27 16.23
CA ALA A 199 -14.59 2.96 16.65
C ALA A 199 -13.90 2.97 18.03
N SER A 200 -14.04 4.07 18.79
CA SER A 200 -13.62 4.21 20.20
C SER A 200 -14.84 4.22 21.12
#